data_AF-A0A2E5T1B9-F1
#
_entry.id   AF-A0A2E5T1B9-F1
#
_cell.length_a   1.000
_cell.length_b   1.000
_cell.length_c   1.000
_cell.angle_alpha   90.00
_cell.angle_beta   90.00
_cell.angle_gamma   90.00
#
_symmetry.space_group_name_H-M   'P 1'
#
loop_
_entity.id
_entity.type
_entity.pdbx_description
1 polymer ?
#
loop_
_entity_poly.entity_id
_entity_poly.type
_entity_poly.pdbx_seq_one_letter_code
_entity_poly.pdbx_strand_id
1 'polypeptide(L)'
;MDPFEKIPSEEIQYFKEKVQLWVKIDTQIVDLEKKLKELKKVRSKELEPEICTFMNKNNISDLNTENGKLRCKEKKTKQALNKENIRNNLSKYIGNDKIDLAINDMWNNREEKVTYQIQKMKK
;
A
#
# COMPACT_ATOMS: atom_id res chain seq x y z
N MET A 1 -24.55 31.43 -16.94
CA MET A 1 -23.21 31.76 -17.49
C MET A 1 -22.40 30.50 -17.42
N ASP A 2 -21.93 30.03 -18.56
CA ASP A 2 -21.03 28.89 -18.62
C ASP A 2 -19.68 29.35 -18.01
N PRO A 3 -19.18 28.73 -16.93
CA PRO A 3 -17.93 29.15 -16.29
C PRO A 3 -16.72 29.05 -17.23
N PHE A 4 -16.83 28.33 -18.36
CA PHE A 4 -15.79 28.23 -19.37
C PHE A 4 -15.75 29.42 -20.34
N GLU A 5 -16.79 30.27 -20.39
CA GLU A 5 -16.85 31.44 -21.31
C GLU A 5 -15.82 32.52 -20.99
N LYS A 6 -15.28 32.55 -19.77
CA LYS A 6 -14.29 33.55 -19.32
C LYS A 6 -12.83 33.07 -19.38
N ILE A 7 -12.60 31.81 -19.74
CA ILE A 7 -11.27 31.20 -19.74
C ILE A 7 -10.72 31.26 -21.17
N PRO A 8 -9.46 31.70 -21.37
CA PRO A 8 -8.84 31.69 -22.69
C PRO A 8 -8.87 30.30 -23.34
N SER A 9 -9.19 30.24 -24.63
CA SER A 9 -9.32 28.98 -25.38
C SER A 9 -8.05 28.11 -25.32
N GLU A 10 -6.87 28.73 -25.30
CA GLU A 10 -5.59 28.03 -25.18
C GLU A 10 -5.42 27.33 -23.82
N GLU A 11 -5.86 27.96 -22.73
CA GLU A 11 -5.82 27.37 -21.39
C GLU A 11 -6.78 26.18 -21.27
N ILE A 12 -7.97 26.30 -21.88
CA ILE A 12 -8.94 25.19 -21.94
C ILE A 12 -8.36 24.02 -22.73
N GLN A 13 -7.70 24.29 -23.86
CA GLN A 13 -7.11 23.25 -24.69
C GLN A 13 -5.98 22.51 -23.95
N TYR A 14 -5.07 23.26 -23.32
CA TYR A 14 -4.00 22.69 -22.50
C TYR A 14 -4.56 21.83 -21.36
N PHE A 15 -5.58 22.31 -20.66
CA PHE A 15 -6.24 21.56 -19.60
C PHE A 15 -6.82 20.23 -20.11
N LYS A 16 -7.54 20.24 -21.24
CA LYS A 16 -8.12 19.03 -21.85
C LYS A 16 -7.05 17.99 -22.19
N GLU A 17 -5.92 18.41 -22.75
CA GLU A 17 -4.81 17.52 -23.08
C GLU A 17 -4.21 16.87 -21.82
N LYS A 18 -4.04 17.63 -20.73
CA LYS A 18 -3.56 17.09 -19.45
C LYS A 18 -4.54 16.10 -18.85
N VAL A 19 -5.84 16.40 -18.89
CA VAL A 19 -6.88 15.48 -18.41
C VAL A 19 -6.89 14.18 -19.22
N GLN A 20 -6.81 14.26 -20.56
CA GLN A 20 -6.76 13.08 -21.43
C GLN A 20 -5.52 12.22 -21.14
N LEU A 21 -4.35 12.85 -21.02
CA LEU A 21 -3.11 12.15 -20.67
C LEU A 21 -3.20 11.50 -19.29
N TRP A 22 -3.75 12.20 -18.29
CA TRP A 22 -3.95 11.66 -16.95
C TRP A 22 -4.83 10.41 -16.98
N VAL A 23 -5.97 10.44 -17.68
CA VAL A 23 -6.88 9.27 -17.81
C VAL A 23 -6.20 8.09 -18.50
N LYS A 24 -5.38 8.36 -19.52
CA LYS A 24 -4.61 7.34 -20.23
C LYS A 24 -3.59 6.67 -19.30
N ILE A 25 -2.87 7.45 -18.51
CA ILE A 25 -1.87 6.94 -17.55
C ILE A 25 -2.57 6.14 -16.43
N ASP A 26 -3.64 6.67 -15.85
CA ASP A 26 -4.45 5.99 -14.81
C ASP A 26 -4.89 4.60 -15.28
N THR A 27 -5.41 4.51 -16.51
CA THR A 27 -5.86 3.23 -17.09
C THR A 27 -4.70 2.24 -17.22
N GLN A 28 -3.53 2.68 -17.69
CA GLN A 28 -2.34 1.82 -17.80
C GLN A 28 -1.85 1.34 -16.43
N ILE A 29 -1.85 2.22 -15.42
CA ILE A 29 -1.48 1.86 -14.04
C ILE A 29 -2.40 0.75 -13.55
N VAL A 30 -3.72 0.93 -13.67
CA VAL A 30 -4.70 -0.05 -13.21
C VAL A 30 -4.49 -1.41 -13.86
N ASP A 31 -4.20 -1.46 -15.15
CA ASP A 31 -3.99 -2.72 -15.85
C ASP A 31 -2.65 -3.39 -15.50
N LEU A 32 -1.59 -2.61 -15.33
CA LEU A 32 -0.29 -3.12 -14.87
C LEU A 32 -0.37 -3.63 -13.42
N GLU A 33 -1.09 -2.93 -12.54
CA GLU A 33 -1.31 -3.36 -11.16
C GLU A 33 -2.07 -4.68 -11.07
N LYS A 34 -3.09 -4.89 -11.92
CA LYS A 34 -3.78 -6.19 -12.02
C LYS A 34 -2.81 -7.29 -12.40
N LYS A 35 -2.01 -7.10 -13.46
CA LYS A 35 -1.01 -8.08 -13.90
C LYS A 35 0.02 -8.36 -12.81
N LEU A 36 0.52 -7.32 -12.15
CA LEU A 36 1.47 -7.44 -11.04
C LEU A 36 0.88 -8.23 -9.86
N LYS A 37 -0.40 -8.01 -9.54
CA LYS A 37 -1.11 -8.73 -8.48
C LYS A 37 -1.20 -10.22 -8.79
N GLU A 38 -1.57 -10.60 -10.01
CA GLU A 38 -1.65 -12.01 -10.41
C GLU A 38 -0.27 -12.68 -10.39
N LEU A 39 0.77 -12.03 -10.92
CA LEU A 39 2.13 -12.56 -10.87
C LEU A 39 2.63 -12.75 -9.42
N LYS A 40 2.36 -11.78 -8.53
CA LYS A 40 2.71 -11.89 -7.10
C LYS A 40 1.94 -13.02 -6.42
N LYS A 41 0.68 -13.25 -6.80
CA LYS A 41 -0.14 -14.35 -6.27
C LYS A 41 0.46 -15.70 -6.64
N VAL A 42 0.74 -15.94 -7.93
CA VAL A 42 1.36 -17.19 -8.40
C VAL A 42 2.70 -17.40 -7.69
N ARG A 43 3.58 -16.40 -7.71
CA ARG A 43 4.90 -16.51 -7.09
C ARG A 43 4.84 -16.86 -5.61
N SER A 44 4.07 -16.11 -4.81
CA SER A 44 4.14 -16.20 -3.35
C SER A 44 3.10 -17.11 -2.69
N LYS A 45 1.98 -17.39 -3.37
CA LYS A 45 0.93 -18.27 -2.82
C LYS A 45 0.94 -19.68 -3.41
N GLU A 46 1.44 -19.84 -4.64
CA GLU A 46 1.43 -21.13 -5.34
C GLU A 46 2.84 -21.72 -5.34
N LEU A 47 3.82 -21.02 -5.91
CA LEU A 47 5.18 -21.56 -6.08
C LEU A 47 6.03 -21.57 -4.80
N GLU A 48 6.08 -20.46 -4.08
CA GLU A 48 6.96 -20.31 -2.90
C GLU A 48 6.71 -21.36 -1.81
N PRO A 49 5.45 -21.71 -1.44
CA PRO A 49 5.19 -22.77 -0.47
C PRO A 49 5.65 -24.16 -0.93
N GLU A 50 5.45 -24.49 -2.20
CA GLU A 50 5.87 -25.78 -2.77
C GLU A 50 7.40 -25.90 -2.76
N ILE A 51 8.09 -24.86 -3.24
CA ILE A 51 9.55 -24.78 -3.26
C ILE A 51 10.10 -24.89 -1.84
N CYS A 52 9.55 -24.15 -0.88
CA CYS A 52 10.05 -24.19 0.50
C CYS A 52 9.73 -25.51 1.20
N THR A 53 8.58 -26.12 0.92
CA THR A 53 8.28 -27.46 1.44
C THR A 53 9.28 -28.48 0.92
N PHE A 54 9.61 -28.42 -0.38
CA PHE A 54 10.61 -29.31 -0.97
C PHE A 54 12.02 -29.06 -0.41
N MET A 55 12.44 -27.80 -0.29
CA MET A 55 13.75 -27.45 0.27
C MET A 55 13.89 -27.92 1.72
N ASN A 56 12.89 -27.67 2.55
CA ASN A 56 12.90 -28.11 3.96
C ASN A 56 12.87 -29.64 4.08
N LYS A 57 12.04 -30.33 3.30
CA LYS A 57 11.94 -31.81 3.31
C LYS A 57 13.28 -32.47 2.97
N ASN A 58 14.05 -31.87 2.06
CA ASN A 58 15.32 -32.41 1.59
C ASN A 58 16.54 -31.73 2.25
N ASN A 59 16.35 -30.92 3.29
CA ASN A 59 17.42 -30.16 3.97
C ASN A 59 18.29 -29.31 3.01
N ILE A 60 17.70 -28.79 1.94
CA ILE A 60 18.38 -27.92 0.97
C ILE A 60 18.40 -26.50 1.55
N SER A 61 19.58 -26.04 1.95
CA SER A 61 19.76 -24.69 2.50
C SER A 61 19.86 -23.62 1.41
N ASP A 62 20.60 -23.90 0.34
CA ASP A 62 20.83 -22.98 -0.78
C ASP A 62 20.57 -23.68 -2.10
N LEU A 63 19.71 -23.10 -2.93
CA LEU A 63 19.44 -23.54 -4.30
C LEU A 63 20.16 -22.60 -5.27
N ASN A 64 21.11 -23.11 -6.05
CA ASN A 64 21.78 -22.32 -7.08
C ASN A 64 20.90 -22.19 -8.33
N THR A 65 20.78 -20.98 -8.86
CA THR A 65 20.09 -20.66 -10.11
C THR A 65 21.01 -19.82 -11.00
N GLU A 66 20.67 -19.68 -12.28
CA GLU A 66 21.43 -18.84 -13.21
C GLU A 66 21.55 -17.38 -12.72
N ASN A 67 20.58 -16.90 -11.94
CA ASN A 67 20.51 -15.54 -11.42
C ASN A 67 20.93 -15.41 -9.94
N GLY A 68 21.63 -16.41 -9.39
CA GLY A 68 22.13 -16.41 -8.01
C GLY A 68 21.52 -17.51 -7.14
N LYS A 69 21.53 -17.33 -5.81
CA LYS A 69 21.08 -18.35 -4.85
C LYS A 69 19.71 -18.03 -4.25
N LEU A 70 18.86 -19.04 -4.11
CA LEU A 70 17.58 -18.98 -3.41
C LEU A 70 17.67 -19.72 -2.07
N ARG A 71 17.07 -19.14 -1.04
CA ARG A 71 16.96 -19.71 0.31
C ARG A 71 15.57 -19.47 0.88
N CYS A 72 14.95 -20.51 1.43
CA CYS A 72 13.72 -20.37 2.20
C CYS A 72 14.03 -19.83 3.59
N LYS A 73 13.72 -18.55 3.80
CA LYS A 73 14.00 -17.85 5.04
C LYS A 73 12.75 -17.79 5.92
N GLU A 74 12.90 -18.16 7.18
CA GLU A 74 11.88 -17.87 8.20
C GLU A 74 11.79 -16.35 8.42
N LYS A 75 10.62 -15.77 8.20
CA LYS A 75 10.36 -14.34 8.41
C LYS A 75 9.51 -14.15 9.66
N LYS A 76 10.13 -13.67 10.74
CA LYS A 76 9.42 -13.21 11.94
C LYS A 76 9.17 -11.71 11.81
N THR A 77 7.91 -11.29 11.84
CA THR A 77 7.53 -9.88 11.80
C THR A 77 6.74 -9.55 13.05
N LYS A 78 7.07 -8.41 13.68
CA LYS A 78 6.27 -7.89 14.80
C LYS A 78 4.89 -7.48 14.26
N GLN A 79 3.85 -7.74 15.05
CA GLN A 79 2.51 -7.26 14.74
C GLN A 79 2.51 -5.73 14.61
N ALA A 80 1.74 -5.20 13.67
CA ALA A 80 1.55 -3.76 13.52
C ALA A 80 0.93 -3.15 14.79
N LEU A 81 1.30 -1.90 15.11
CA LEU A 81 0.68 -1.17 16.21
C LEU A 81 -0.80 -0.91 15.91
N ASN A 82 -1.66 -1.20 16.89
CA ASN A 82 -3.09 -0.93 16.86
C ASN A 82 -3.53 -0.37 18.22
N LYS A 83 -4.75 0.20 18.30
CA LYS A 83 -5.21 0.86 19.53
C LYS A 83 -5.15 -0.06 20.76
N GLU A 84 -5.43 -1.34 20.58
CA GLU A 84 -5.44 -2.34 21.65
C GLU A 84 -4.02 -2.66 22.16
N ASN A 85 -3.07 -2.93 21.27
CA ASN A 85 -1.70 -3.22 21.68
C ASN A 85 -0.97 -1.98 22.22
N ILE A 86 -1.33 -0.78 21.76
CA ILE A 86 -0.86 0.48 22.35
C ILE A 86 -1.39 0.60 23.77
N ARG A 87 -2.70 0.39 23.99
CA ARG A 87 -3.31 0.40 25.34
C ARG A 87 -2.62 -0.59 26.28
N ASN A 88 -2.49 -1.85 25.85
CA ASN A 88 -1.90 -2.92 26.66
C ASN A 88 -0.40 -2.71 26.94
N ASN A 89 0.30 -1.99 26.08
CA ASN A 89 1.70 -1.63 26.33
C ASN A 89 1.82 -0.41 27.24
N LEU A 90 0.96 0.59 27.08
CA LEU A 90 0.94 1.80 27.92
C LEU A 90 0.48 1.50 29.35
N SER A 91 -0.46 0.57 29.55
CA SER A 91 -0.96 0.19 30.89
C SER A 91 0.12 -0.35 31.84
N LYS A 92 1.27 -0.75 31.30
CA LYS A 92 2.44 -1.19 32.07
C LYS A 92 3.23 -0.03 32.69
N TYR A 93 3.06 1.19 32.17
CA TYR A 93 3.88 2.35 32.51
C TYR A 93 3.07 3.55 33.01
N ILE A 94 1.80 3.65 32.64
CA ILE A 94 0.90 4.75 33.03
C ILE A 94 -0.42 4.23 33.60
N GLY A 95 -1.04 5.03 34.49
CA GLY A 95 -2.34 4.72 35.09
C GLY A 95 -3.47 4.70 34.07
N ASN A 96 -4.48 3.84 34.32
CA ASN A 96 -5.63 3.64 33.42
C ASN A 96 -6.38 4.94 33.08
N ASP A 97 -6.39 5.91 33.99
CA ASP A 97 -7.00 7.22 33.85
C ASP A 97 -6.37 8.06 32.72
N LYS A 98 -5.09 7.83 32.40
CA LYS A 98 -4.35 8.61 31.37
C LYS A 98 -4.22 7.90 30.03
N ILE A 99 -4.50 6.59 29.97
CA ILE A 99 -4.29 5.81 28.75
C ILE A 99 -5.26 6.22 27.65
N ASP A 100 -6.53 6.37 27.98
CA ASP A 100 -7.54 6.72 26.98
C ASP A 100 -7.33 8.16 26.47
N LEU A 101 -6.89 9.08 27.33
CA LEU A 101 -6.47 10.42 26.94
C LEU A 101 -5.28 10.37 25.98
N ALA A 102 -4.24 9.62 26.32
CA ALA A 102 -3.05 9.48 25.48
C ALA A 102 -3.38 8.86 24.11
N ILE A 103 -4.20 7.81 24.08
CA ILE A 103 -4.63 7.17 22.82
C ILE A 103 -5.45 8.14 21.98
N ASN A 104 -6.34 8.93 22.59
CA ASN A 104 -7.16 9.91 21.89
C ASN A 104 -6.30 11.01 21.25
N ASP A 105 -5.38 11.61 22.01
CA ASP A 105 -4.44 12.61 21.50
C ASP A 105 -3.58 12.06 20.36
N MET A 106 -3.02 10.86 20.55
CA MET A 106 -2.19 10.21 19.55
C MET A 106 -2.93 9.90 18.24
N TRP A 107 -4.26 9.80 18.25
CA TRP A 107 -5.04 9.37 17.09
C TRP A 107 -5.79 10.51 16.41
N ASN A 108 -6.39 11.40 17.20
CA ASN A 108 -7.36 12.38 16.73
C ASN A 108 -6.79 13.80 16.70
N ASN A 109 -5.78 14.12 17.53
CA ASN A 109 -5.15 15.45 17.54
C ASN A 109 -3.93 15.53 16.62
N ARG A 110 -3.96 14.77 15.51
CA ARG A 110 -2.90 14.81 14.49
C ARG A 110 -3.14 15.99 13.56
N GLU A 111 -2.06 16.63 13.13
CA GLU A 111 -2.15 17.74 12.18
C GLU A 111 -2.77 17.28 10.86
N GLU A 112 -3.84 17.94 10.45
CA GLU A 112 -4.50 17.67 9.18
C GLU A 112 -3.82 18.43 8.05
N LYS A 113 -3.35 17.70 7.04
CA LYS A 113 -2.80 18.30 5.82
C LYS A 113 -3.82 18.18 4.69
N VAL A 114 -4.35 19.32 4.25
CA VAL A 114 -5.24 19.38 3.09
C VAL A 114 -4.42 19.22 1.81
N THR A 115 -4.77 18.21 0.99
CA THR A 115 -4.22 18.02 -0.35
C THR A 115 -5.37 17.76 -1.33
N TYR A 116 -5.25 18.27 -2.56
CA TYR A 116 -6.23 18.05 -3.62
C TYR A 116 -5.75 16.92 -4.53
N GLN A 117 -6.62 15.94 -4.77
CA GLN A 117 -6.32 14.80 -5.64
C GLN A 117 -7.52 14.52 -6.56
N ILE A 118 -7.24 14.04 -7.77
CA ILE A 118 -8.28 13.63 -8.71
C ILE A 118 -8.89 12.32 -8.21
N GLN A 119 -10.19 12.30 -7.99
CA GLN A 119 -10.93 11.10 -7.59
C GLN A 119 -11.87 10.66 -8.71
N LYS A 120 -11.71 9.43 -9.18
CA LYS A 120 -12.64 8.82 -10.15
C LYS A 120 -13.92 8.41 -9.43
N MET A 121 -15.06 8.99 -9.83
CA MET A 121 -16.37 8.59 -9.32
C MET A 121 -16.86 7.36 -10.08
N LYS A 122 -17.42 6.37 -9.37
CA LYS A 122 -18.12 5.25 -10.01
C LYS A 122 -19.42 5.79 -10.60
N LYS A 123 -19.75 5.36 -11.84
CA LYS A 123 -21.11 5.53 -12.38
C LYS A 123 -22.07 4.61 -11.64
#